data_AF-A0A534Y9U0-F1
#
_entry.id   AF-A0A534Y9U0-F1
#
_cell.length_a   1.000
_cell.length_b   1.000
_cell.length_c   1.000
_cell.angle_alpha   90.00
_cell.angle_beta   90.00
_cell.angle_gamma   90.00
#
_symmetry.space_group_name_H-M   'P 1'
#
loop_
_entity.id
_entity.type
_entity.pdbx_description
1 polymer ?
#
loop_
_entity_poly.entity_id
_entity_poly.type
_entity_poly.pdbx_seq_one_letter_code
_entity_poly.pdbx_strand_id
1 'polypeptide(L)'
;MPFAFDLMGKLRKARDQGMESWAKTAIQLTSSEPYARANYLLSQPWLIAAGIFRKSREKAMSQVLAQLNMPSREEVLGLSQRLTHIEMVLDDLGAAIEAARSAPAEPEAPRAAQGNGARVRPLAAGEG
;
A
#
# COMPACT_ATOMS: atom_id res chain seq x y z
N MET A 1 -5.06 -27.80 66.39
CA MET A 1 -4.65 -26.46 65.96
C MET A 1 -5.61 -25.85 64.91
N PRO A 2 -6.91 -25.61 65.21
CA PRO A 2 -7.89 -25.13 64.20
C PRO A 2 -7.81 -23.62 63.90
N PHE A 3 -7.33 -22.80 64.84
CA PHE A 3 -7.28 -21.34 64.73
C PHE A 3 -6.31 -20.83 63.64
N ALA A 4 -5.15 -21.49 63.47
CA ALA A 4 -4.16 -21.10 62.46
C ALA A 4 -4.62 -21.38 61.02
N PHE A 5 -5.39 -22.45 60.80
CA PHE A 5 -5.98 -22.76 59.49
C PHE A 5 -7.07 -21.77 59.09
N ASP A 6 -7.85 -21.25 60.04
CA ASP A 6 -8.86 -20.21 59.81
C ASP A 6 -8.24 -18.85 59.44
N LEU A 7 -7.15 -18.46 60.11
CA LEU A 7 -6.44 -17.21 59.79
C LEU A 7 -5.79 -17.26 58.39
N MET A 8 -5.14 -18.37 58.05
CA MET A 8 -4.56 -18.57 56.71
C MET A 8 -5.64 -18.65 55.64
N GLY A 9 -6.80 -19.24 55.93
CA GLY A 9 -7.96 -19.24 55.04
C GLY A 9 -8.51 -17.84 54.77
N LYS A 10 -8.64 -17.02 55.82
CA LYS A 10 -9.08 -15.62 55.72
C LYS A 10 -8.09 -14.75 54.94
N LEU A 11 -6.80 -14.89 55.20
CA LEU A 11 -5.75 -14.17 54.47
C LEU A 11 -5.71 -14.57 52.99
N ARG A 12 -5.83 -15.88 52.71
CA ARG A 12 -5.93 -16.38 51.34
C ARG A 12 -7.15 -15.81 50.63
N LYS A 13 -8.31 -15.79 51.28
CA LYS A 13 -9.53 -15.21 50.71
C LYS A 13 -9.39 -13.71 50.43
N ALA A 14 -8.78 -12.95 51.34
CA ALA A 14 -8.51 -11.52 51.14
C ALA A 14 -7.54 -11.27 49.97
N ARG A 15 -6.49 -12.08 49.84
CA ARG A 15 -5.58 -12.05 48.69
C ARG A 15 -6.30 -12.40 47.39
N ASP A 16 -7.08 -13.48 47.39
CA ASP A 16 -7.75 -13.96 46.18
C ASP A 16 -8.78 -12.92 45.69
N GLN A 17 -9.52 -12.28 46.61
CA GLN A 17 -10.40 -11.15 46.29
C GLN A 17 -9.63 -9.92 45.78
N GLY A 18 -8.49 -9.60 46.39
CA GLY A 18 -7.62 -8.53 45.92
C GLY A 18 -7.11 -8.79 44.49
N MET A 19 -6.59 -9.99 44.24
CA MET A 19 -6.09 -10.40 42.93
C MET A 19 -7.18 -10.42 41.87
N GLU A 20 -8.40 -10.83 42.21
CA GLU A 20 -9.54 -10.79 41.29
C GLU A 20 -9.92 -9.35 40.91
N SER A 21 -9.92 -8.41 41.87
CA SER A 21 -10.14 -6.99 41.58
C SER A 21 -9.04 -6.43 40.68
N TRP A 22 -7.78 -6.70 40.99
CA TRP A 22 -6.65 -6.25 40.18
C TRP A 22 -6.67 -6.85 38.78
N ALA A 23 -6.98 -8.14 38.66
CA ALA A 23 -7.10 -8.82 37.37
C ALA A 23 -8.21 -8.19 36.54
N LYS A 24 -9.37 -7.88 37.13
CA LYS A 24 -10.47 -7.22 36.42
C LYS A 24 -10.08 -5.83 35.93
N THR A 25 -9.42 -5.03 36.77
CA THR A 25 -8.92 -3.70 36.37
C THR A 25 -7.85 -3.81 35.28
N ALA A 26 -6.93 -4.76 35.39
CA ALA A 26 -5.90 -5.00 34.39
C ALA A 26 -6.50 -5.45 33.06
N ILE A 27 -7.51 -6.32 33.07
CA ILE A 27 -8.25 -6.73 31.88
C ILE A 27 -8.91 -5.52 31.22
N GLN A 28 -9.63 -4.69 31.98
CA GLN A 28 -10.26 -3.48 31.45
C GLN A 28 -9.24 -2.49 30.86
N LEU A 29 -8.09 -2.33 31.52
CA LEU A 29 -7.02 -1.47 31.06
C LEU A 29 -6.34 -2.00 29.79
N THR A 30 -6.04 -3.29 29.72
CA THR A 30 -5.39 -3.91 28.55
C THR A 30 -6.33 -4.08 27.36
N SER A 31 -7.63 -4.27 27.62
CA SER A 31 -8.65 -4.25 26.57
C SER A 31 -9.03 -2.85 26.11
N SER A 32 -8.54 -1.81 26.80
CA SER A 32 -8.87 -0.43 26.45
C SER A 32 -8.20 -0.02 25.15
N GLU A 33 -8.93 0.73 24.33
CA GLU A 33 -8.41 1.32 23.09
C GLU A 33 -7.12 2.17 23.29
N PRO A 34 -6.98 3.01 24.34
CA PRO A 34 -5.74 3.75 24.54
C PRO A 34 -4.53 2.84 24.86
N TYR A 35 -4.72 1.71 25.56
CA TYR A 35 -3.63 0.75 25.77
C TYR A 35 -3.21 0.06 24.47
N ALA A 36 -4.18 -0.38 23.67
CA ALA A 36 -3.90 -0.95 22.35
C ALA A 36 -3.14 0.03 21.45
N ARG A 37 -3.55 1.31 21.46
CA ARG A 37 -2.89 2.39 20.72
C ARG A 37 -1.48 2.67 21.25
N ALA A 38 -1.29 2.71 22.57
CA ALA A 38 0.02 2.89 23.18
C ALA A 38 0.96 1.72 22.84
N ASN A 39 0.48 0.47 22.95
CA ASN A 39 1.24 -0.71 22.57
C ASN A 39 1.62 -0.68 21.08
N TYR A 40 0.69 -0.29 20.21
CA TYR A 40 0.97 -0.10 18.78
C TYR A 40 2.07 0.94 18.58
N LEU A 41 1.95 2.14 19.17
CA LEU A 41 2.92 3.23 19.05
C LEU A 41 4.31 2.85 19.57
N LEU A 42 4.38 2.12 20.68
CA LEU A 42 5.64 1.62 21.25
C LEU A 42 6.28 0.54 20.38
N SER A 43 5.48 -0.29 19.71
CA SER A 43 5.96 -1.34 18.81
C SER A 43 6.35 -0.83 17.42
N GLN A 44 5.85 0.33 16.99
CA GLN A 44 6.12 0.88 15.66
C GLN A 44 7.62 0.99 15.33
N PRO A 45 8.48 1.56 16.20
CA PRO A 45 9.91 1.67 15.90
C PRO A 45 10.57 0.31 15.69
N TRP A 46 10.17 -0.69 16.49
CA TRP A 46 10.67 -2.06 16.35
C TRP A 46 10.24 -2.70 15.03
N LEU A 47 8.97 -2.55 14.64
CA LEU A 47 8.46 -3.07 13.37
C LEU A 47 9.14 -2.39 12.16
N ILE A 48 9.38 -1.08 12.24
CA ILE A 48 10.12 -0.33 11.21
C ILE A 48 11.56 -0.85 11.11
N ALA A 49 12.26 -1.01 12.24
CA ALA A 49 13.61 -1.56 12.27
C ALA A 49 13.66 -2.98 11.70
N ALA A 50 12.70 -3.83 12.06
CA ALA A 50 12.56 -5.17 11.51
C ALA A 50 12.31 -5.16 9.99
N GLY A 51 11.52 -4.21 9.49
CA GLY A 51 11.30 -3.99 8.07
C GLY A 51 12.58 -3.59 7.32
N ILE A 52 13.38 -2.69 7.88
CA ILE A 52 14.68 -2.30 7.32
C ILE A 52 15.64 -3.49 7.31
N PHE A 53 15.70 -4.25 8.40
CA PHE A 53 16.53 -5.45 8.51
C PHE A 53 16.11 -6.56 7.53
N ARG A 54 14.81 -6.68 7.27
CA ARG A 54 14.32 -7.59 6.22
C ARG A 54 14.82 -7.16 4.84
N LYS A 55 14.72 -5.88 4.50
CA LYS A 55 15.20 -5.35 3.20
C LYS A 55 16.71 -5.54 3.03
N SER A 56 17.50 -5.30 4.07
CA SER A 56 18.96 -5.49 4.00
C SER A 56 19.33 -6.97 3.78
N ARG A 57 18.61 -7.90 4.43
CA ARG A 57 18.77 -9.34 4.20
C ARG A 57 18.37 -9.75 2.79
N GLU A 58 17.25 -9.23 2.27
CA GLU A 58 16.82 -9.50 0.89
C GLU A 58 17.90 -9.05 -0.12
N LYS A 59 18.53 -7.89 0.10
CA LYS A 59 19.65 -7.39 -0.73
C LYS A 59 20.92 -8.24 -0.59
N ALA A 60 21.26 -8.68 0.62
CA ALA A 60 22.39 -9.58 0.81
C ALA A 60 22.15 -10.92 0.10
N MET A 61 20.92 -11.43 0.19
CA MET A 61 20.54 -12.69 -0.44
C MET A 61 20.51 -12.59 -1.98
N SER A 62 20.08 -11.46 -2.55
CA SER A 62 20.19 -11.24 -4.00
C SER A 62 21.65 -11.23 -4.46
N GLN A 63 22.56 -10.64 -3.69
CA GLN A 63 23.99 -10.68 -3.99
C GLN A 63 24.59 -12.09 -3.89
N VAL A 64 24.11 -12.92 -2.96
CA VAL A 64 24.49 -14.34 -2.88
C VAL A 64 23.95 -15.12 -4.08
N LEU A 65 22.68 -14.93 -4.43
CA LEU A 65 22.07 -15.58 -5.59
C LEU A 65 22.79 -15.19 -6.89
N ALA A 66 23.17 -13.93 -7.05
CA ALA A 66 23.95 -13.46 -8.19
C ALA A 66 25.30 -14.18 -8.29
N GLN A 67 26.00 -14.41 -7.17
CA GLN A 67 27.25 -15.20 -7.15
C GLN A 67 27.03 -16.67 -7.55
N LEU A 68 25.84 -17.19 -7.33
CA LEU A 68 25.43 -18.54 -7.73
C LEU A 68 24.81 -18.58 -9.14
N ASN A 69 24.90 -17.48 -9.91
CA ASN A 69 24.21 -17.31 -11.21
C ASN A 69 22.69 -17.59 -11.15
N MET A 70 22.07 -17.37 -10.00
CA MET A 70 20.63 -17.49 -9.81
C MET A 70 19.95 -16.12 -9.84
N PRO A 71 18.83 -15.96 -10.57
CA PRO A 71 18.08 -14.72 -10.59
C PRO A 71 17.40 -14.46 -9.24
N SER A 72 17.39 -13.21 -8.82
CA SER A 72 16.66 -12.79 -7.63
C SER A 72 15.15 -12.76 -7.88
N ARG A 73 14.35 -12.85 -6.81
CA ARG A 73 12.89 -12.75 -6.90
C ARG A 73 12.43 -11.45 -7.56
N GLU A 74 13.12 -10.34 -7.32
CA GLU A 74 12.77 -9.04 -7.87
C GLU A 74 12.98 -9.00 -9.39
N GLU A 75 14.07 -9.58 -9.88
CA GLU A 75 14.35 -9.66 -11.33
C GLU A 75 13.33 -10.53 -12.04
N VAL A 76 12.92 -11.66 -11.45
CA VAL A 76 11.87 -12.52 -12.00
C VAL A 76 10.55 -11.77 -12.09
N LEU A 77 10.14 -11.09 -11.02
CA LEU A 77 8.88 -10.32 -11.02
C LEU A 77 8.94 -9.14 -11.99
N GLY A 78 10.06 -8.43 -12.05
CA GLY A 78 10.25 -7.32 -12.98
C GLY A 78 10.23 -7.78 -14.44
N LEU A 79 10.72 -8.98 -14.74
CA LEU A 79 10.57 -9.60 -16.06
C LEU A 79 9.11 -9.94 -16.32
N SER A 80 8.42 -10.59 -15.38
CA SER A 80 6.99 -10.93 -15.53
C SER A 80 6.14 -9.69 -15.82
N GLN A 81 6.35 -8.59 -15.09
CA GLN A 81 5.62 -7.33 -15.31
C GLN A 81 5.85 -6.76 -16.72
N ARG A 82 7.09 -6.79 -17.22
CA ARG A 82 7.40 -6.33 -18.57
C ARG A 82 6.75 -7.23 -19.62
N LEU A 83 6.75 -8.54 -19.41
CA LEU A 83 6.08 -9.48 -20.29
C LEU A 83 4.56 -9.25 -20.34
N THR A 84 3.92 -9.02 -19.18
CA THR A 84 2.50 -8.66 -19.12
C THR A 84 2.21 -7.35 -19.86
N HIS A 85 3.08 -6.34 -19.73
CA HIS A 85 2.91 -5.10 -20.48
C HIS A 85 3.06 -5.32 -22.00
N ILE A 86 4.04 -6.12 -22.42
CA ILE A 86 4.21 -6.48 -23.83
C ILE A 86 2.95 -7.20 -24.35
N GLU A 87 2.40 -8.14 -23.58
CA GLU A 87 1.16 -8.84 -23.92
C GLU A 87 0.00 -7.86 -24.15
N MET A 88 -0.19 -6.89 -23.26
CA MET A 88 -1.23 -5.86 -23.41
C MET A 88 -1.05 -5.02 -24.67
N VAL A 89 0.18 -4.56 -24.95
CA VAL A 89 0.47 -3.77 -26.15
C VAL A 89 0.26 -4.60 -27.42
N LEU A 90 0.58 -5.89 -27.38
CA LEU A 90 0.34 -6.79 -28.50
C LEU A 90 -1.17 -7.03 -28.74
N ASP A 91 -1.96 -7.16 -27.67
CA ASP A 91 -3.42 -7.25 -27.75
C ASP A 91 -4.03 -5.97 -28.35
N ASP A 92 -3.62 -4.80 -27.86
CA ASP A 92 -4.03 -3.49 -28.39
C ASP A 92 -3.66 -3.32 -29.87
N LEU A 93 -2.44 -3.74 -30.25
CA LEU A 93 -1.99 -3.68 -31.64
C LEU A 93 -2.81 -4.63 -32.53
N GLY A 94 -3.14 -5.82 -32.03
CA GLY A 94 -4.02 -6.77 -32.71
C GLY A 94 -5.40 -6.17 -32.98
N ALA A 95 -5.99 -5.53 -31.96
CA ALA A 95 -7.28 -4.85 -32.08
C ALA A 95 -7.21 -3.68 -33.08
N ALA A 96 -6.13 -2.87 -33.06
CA ALA A 96 -5.95 -1.76 -33.99
C ALA A 96 -5.79 -2.21 -35.45
N ILE A 97 -5.07 -3.30 -35.69
CA ILE A 97 -4.92 -3.88 -37.04
C ILE A 97 -6.26 -4.39 -37.55
N GLU A 98 -7.04 -5.09 -36.72
CA GLU A 98 -8.35 -5.59 -37.11
C GLU A 98 -9.33 -4.44 -37.39
N ALA A 99 -9.30 -3.38 -36.57
CA ALA A 99 -10.07 -2.16 -36.80
C ALA A 99 -9.67 -1.46 -38.12
N ALA A 100 -8.37 -1.38 -38.43
CA ALA A 100 -7.88 -0.81 -39.69
C ALA A 100 -8.26 -1.67 -40.91
N ARG A 101 -8.28 -2.99 -40.78
CA ARG A 101 -8.71 -3.92 -41.83
C ARG A 101 -10.22 -3.86 -42.08
N SER A 102 -10.98 -3.70 -41.00
CA SER A 102 -12.44 -3.60 -41.04
C SER A 102 -12.94 -2.19 -41.36
N ALA A 103 -12.04 -1.20 -41.44
CA ALA A 103 -12.38 0.16 -41.83
C ALA A 103 -12.79 0.20 -43.32
N PRO A 104 -14.05 0.55 -43.66
CA PRO A 104 -14.41 0.81 -45.03
C PRO A 104 -13.63 2.04 -45.54
N ALA A 105 -13.27 2.05 -46.82
CA ALA A 105 -12.72 3.25 -47.46
C ALA A 105 -13.75 4.38 -47.35
N GLU A 106 -13.55 5.28 -46.40
CA GLU A 106 -14.36 6.48 -46.27
C GLU A 106 -14.06 7.37 -47.49
N PRO A 107 -15.06 7.75 -48.31
CA PRO A 107 -14.84 8.70 -49.38
C PRO A 107 -14.49 10.04 -48.75
N GLU A 108 -13.31 10.54 -49.08
CA GLU A 108 -12.83 11.85 -48.66
C GLU A 108 -13.80 12.93 -49.20
N ALA A 109 -14.70 13.40 -48.34
CA ALA A 109 -15.55 14.55 -48.65
C ALA A 109 -14.69 15.82 -48.67
N PRO A 110 -14.85 16.72 -49.65
CA PRO A 110 -14.00 17.89 -49.76
C PRO A 110 -14.20 18.77 -48.53
N ARG A 111 -13.09 19.05 -47.82
CA ARG A 111 -13.02 20.08 -46.77
C ARG A 111 -13.33 21.43 -47.41
N ALA A 112 -14.62 21.78 -47.44
CA ALA A 112 -15.07 23.12 -47.75
C ALA A 112 -14.50 24.08 -46.71
N ALA A 113 -13.81 25.10 -47.23
CA ALA A 113 -13.15 26.18 -46.52
C ALA A 113 -13.93 26.67 -45.30
N GLN A 114 -13.42 26.40 -44.10
CA GLN A 114 -13.80 27.15 -42.92
C GLN A 114 -12.93 28.41 -42.88
N GLY A 115 -13.50 29.49 -43.42
CA GLY A 115 -12.86 30.78 -43.58
C GLY A 115 -12.35 31.37 -42.27
N ASN A 116 -11.11 31.84 -42.32
CA ASN A 116 -10.47 32.63 -41.28
C ASN A 116 -11.12 34.04 -41.26
N GLY A 117 -12.22 34.17 -40.55
CA GLY A 117 -12.97 35.42 -40.36
C GLY A 117 -12.40 36.26 -39.21
N ALA A 118 -11.53 37.19 -39.58
CA ALA A 118 -11.38 38.52 -38.98
C ALA A 118 -11.61 38.68 -37.46
N ARG A 119 -10.51 38.75 -36.71
CA ARG A 119 -10.44 39.63 -35.53
C ARG A 119 -9.31 40.63 -35.71
N VAL A 120 -9.50 41.55 -36.64
CA VAL A 120 -8.70 42.77 -36.73
C VAL A 120 -9.16 43.67 -35.59
N ARG A 121 -8.29 43.89 -34.60
CA ARG A 121 -8.48 44.86 -33.52
C ARG A 121 -8.23 46.26 -34.11
N PRO A 122 -9.20 47.20 -34.12
CA PRO A 122 -8.90 48.55 -34.53
C PRO A 122 -8.15 49.26 -33.39
N LEU A 123 -6.91 49.64 -33.67
CA LEU A 123 -6.26 50.78 -33.03
C LEU A 123 -6.69 52.03 -33.82
N ALA A 124 -7.36 52.95 -33.16
CA ALA A 124 -7.44 54.34 -33.59
C ALA A 124 -7.32 55.22 -32.33
N ALA A 125 -6.37 56.14 -32.40
CA ALA A 125 -6.01 57.11 -31.40
C ALA A 125 -6.86 58.39 -31.51
N GLY A 126 -7.01 59.11 -30.40
CA GLY A 126 -6.94 60.57 -30.38
C GLY A 126 -8.22 61.40 -30.49
N GLU A 127 -8.32 62.35 -29.55
CA GLU A 127 -8.82 63.73 -29.67
C GLU A 127 -10.30 64.03 -29.33
N GLY A 128 -10.48 64.95 -28.36
CA GLY A 128 -11.76 65.52 -27.91
C GLY A 128 -11.82 65.77 -26.41
#